data_AF-A0A9X6QZN4-F1
#
_entry.id   AF-A0A9X6QZN4-F1
#
_cell.length_a   1.000
_cell.length_b   1.000
_cell.length_c   1.000
_cell.angle_alpha   90.00
_cell.angle_beta   90.00
_cell.angle_gamma   90.00
#
_symmetry.space_group_name_H-M   'P 1'
#
loop_
_entity.id
_entity.type
_entity.pdbx_description
1 polymer ?
#
loop_
_entity_poly.entity_id
_entity_poly.type
_entity_poly.pdbx_seq_one_letter_code
_entity_poly.pdbx_strand_id
1 'polypeptide(L)'
;MSRNELCYCGSGKKRKKCHKEVHNNSYIEILSNLYEAIENEKTYNSRDKEHPCKNGCFNCCYDAFIISMLEFEYILYDLRKNHKEIIEDVFNAALEGEKLLKEQDPELLNYFVKDATGLDARMESREANQKMINKRPLPFVCPLLDKEKGKCMVYDNRPFICRIRGNTHTYRHTVQDTKICDHILSSKQNAKDTPFIHEGYFDRVELLNLAKYGNQYLSFRRFPIFFWFCIYKQKNERRGKEMYESLLPDYFIKPEGTISFTDVVPHEI
;
A
#
# COMPACT_ATOMS: atom_id res chain seq x y z
N MET A 1 -23.83 8.01 1.85
CA MET A 1 -24.04 7.77 0.40
C MET A 1 -25.23 6.85 0.18
N SER A 2 -26.09 7.12 -0.80
CA SER A 2 -27.28 6.29 -1.11
C SER A 2 -26.97 5.17 -2.12
N ARG A 3 -27.77 4.09 -2.15
CA ARG A 3 -27.62 2.98 -3.12
C ARG A 3 -27.72 3.40 -4.59
N ASN A 4 -28.26 4.59 -4.85
CA ASN A 4 -28.45 5.14 -6.19
C ASN A 4 -27.35 6.12 -6.62
N GLU A 5 -26.45 6.53 -5.72
CA GLU A 5 -25.28 7.33 -6.05
C GLU A 5 -24.25 6.53 -6.85
N LEU A 6 -23.35 7.28 -7.50
CA LEU A 6 -22.19 6.71 -8.18
C LEU A 6 -21.30 5.95 -7.20
N CYS A 7 -20.69 4.88 -7.69
CA CYS A 7 -19.85 4.02 -6.87
C CYS A 7 -18.48 4.66 -6.63
N TYR A 8 -17.96 4.52 -5.40
CA TYR A 8 -16.65 5.01 -4.96
C TYR A 8 -15.47 4.54 -5.82
N CYS A 9 -15.61 3.45 -6.56
CA CYS A 9 -14.54 2.90 -7.40
C CYS A 9 -14.31 3.66 -8.72
N GLY A 10 -14.98 4.80 -8.93
CA GLY A 10 -14.83 5.61 -10.15
C GLY A 10 -15.43 4.98 -11.43
N SER A 11 -16.13 3.85 -11.35
CA SER A 11 -16.64 3.12 -12.53
C SER A 11 -17.76 3.83 -13.31
N GLY A 12 -18.25 4.98 -12.84
CA GLY A 12 -19.43 5.65 -13.39
C GLY A 12 -20.75 4.88 -13.20
N LYS A 13 -20.73 3.71 -12.56
CA LYS A 13 -21.93 2.90 -12.28
C LYS A 13 -22.53 3.26 -10.93
N LYS A 14 -23.85 3.11 -10.80
CA LYS A 14 -24.53 3.22 -9.50
C LYS A 14 -24.01 2.15 -8.54
N ARG A 15 -23.86 2.48 -7.26
CA ARG A 15 -23.35 1.58 -6.20
C ARG A 15 -24.01 0.20 -6.22
N LYS A 16 -25.35 0.17 -6.27
CA LYS A 16 -26.14 -1.08 -6.35
C LYS A 16 -25.85 -1.98 -7.56
N LYS A 17 -25.19 -1.47 -8.60
CA LYS A 17 -24.82 -2.17 -9.84
C LYS A 17 -23.31 -2.43 -9.97
N CYS A 18 -22.49 -1.95 -9.04
CA CYS A 18 -21.03 -2.10 -9.08
C CYS A 18 -20.49 -2.85 -7.87
N HIS A 19 -20.83 -2.38 -6.68
CA HIS A 19 -20.40 -2.90 -5.38
C HIS A 19 -21.60 -2.90 -4.44
N LYS A 20 -22.49 -3.88 -4.63
CA LYS A 20 -23.78 -3.93 -3.92
C LYS A 20 -23.62 -4.36 -2.46
N GLU A 21 -22.56 -5.14 -2.22
CA GLU A 21 -22.18 -5.76 -0.96
C GLU A 21 -21.41 -4.79 -0.05
N VAL A 22 -20.76 -3.78 -0.61
CA VAL A 22 -19.94 -2.84 0.16
C VAL A 22 -20.81 -1.88 0.97
N HIS A 23 -20.65 -1.86 2.30
CA HIS A 23 -21.37 -0.93 3.17
C HIS A 23 -20.88 0.51 2.98
N ASN A 24 -21.76 1.47 3.25
CA ASN A 24 -21.38 2.89 3.26
C ASN A 24 -20.30 3.14 4.31
N ASN A 25 -19.32 3.99 3.99
CA ASN A 25 -18.17 4.30 4.84
C ASN A 25 -17.40 3.02 5.22
N SER A 26 -17.31 2.07 4.28
CA SER A 26 -16.43 0.92 4.43
C SER A 26 -14.96 1.35 4.40
N TYR A 27 -14.08 0.52 4.96
CA TYR A 27 -12.64 0.80 4.95
C TYR A 27 -12.12 1.05 3.53
N ILE A 28 -12.51 0.22 2.56
CA ILE A 28 -12.09 0.39 1.16
C ILE A 28 -12.67 1.65 0.49
N GLU A 29 -13.91 2.01 0.80
CA GLU A 29 -14.53 3.22 0.26
C GLU A 29 -13.83 4.47 0.79
N ILE A 30 -13.51 4.49 2.08
CA ILE A 30 -12.76 5.59 2.69
C ILE A 30 -11.35 5.67 2.09
N LEU A 31 -10.65 4.54 1.94
CA LEU A 31 -9.32 4.53 1.33
C LEU A 31 -9.36 5.02 -0.13
N SER A 32 -10.35 4.57 -0.91
CA SER A 32 -10.52 4.99 -2.31
C SER A 32 -10.79 6.49 -2.42
N ASN A 33 -11.71 7.02 -1.60
CA ASN A 33 -12.01 8.45 -1.58
C ASN A 33 -10.80 9.28 -1.13
N LEU A 34 -10.02 8.76 -0.18
CA LEU A 34 -8.78 9.39 0.28
C LEU A 34 -7.75 9.48 -0.86
N TYR A 35 -7.59 8.41 -1.63
CA TYR A 35 -6.69 8.39 -2.78
C TYR A 35 -7.13 9.32 -3.89
N GLU A 36 -8.43 9.36 -4.20
CA GLU A 36 -9.00 10.31 -5.14
C GLU A 36 -8.76 11.77 -4.69
N ALA A 37 -8.95 12.07 -3.40
CA ALA A 37 -8.67 13.39 -2.84
C ALA A 37 -7.20 13.81 -3.03
N ILE A 38 -6.25 12.89 -2.81
CA ILE A 38 -4.82 13.14 -3.02
C ILE A 38 -4.52 13.45 -4.50
N GLU A 39 -5.05 12.67 -5.44
CA GLU A 39 -4.81 12.92 -6.87
C GLU A 39 -5.47 14.24 -7.35
N ASN A 40 -6.63 14.58 -6.80
CA ASN A 40 -7.29 15.87 -7.06
C ASN A 40 -6.48 17.05 -6.51
N GLU A 41 -5.96 16.95 -5.28
CA GLU A 41 -5.11 17.98 -4.68
C GLU A 41 -3.80 18.17 -5.45
N LYS A 42 -3.20 17.07 -5.93
CA LYS A 42 -2.02 17.11 -6.80
C LYS A 42 -2.30 17.85 -8.11
N THR A 43 -3.46 17.60 -8.71
CA THR A 43 -3.87 18.24 -9.96
C THR A 43 -4.12 19.73 -9.74
N TYR A 44 -4.87 20.08 -8.69
CA TYR A 44 -5.20 21.46 -8.36
C TYR A 44 -3.97 22.30 -8.01
N ASN A 45 -3.01 21.72 -7.28
CA ASN A 45 -1.76 22.37 -6.87
C ASN A 45 -0.61 22.14 -7.85
N SER A 46 -0.87 21.54 -9.02
CA SER A 46 0.17 21.24 -10.00
C SER A 46 0.79 22.53 -10.53
N ARG A 47 2.09 22.47 -10.84
CA ARG A 47 2.82 23.54 -11.49
C ARG A 47 3.15 23.03 -12.89
N ASP A 48 3.03 23.89 -13.91
CA ASP A 48 3.50 23.60 -15.28
C ASP A 48 5.03 23.57 -15.32
N LYS A 49 5.60 22.51 -14.75
CA LYS A 49 7.02 22.22 -14.76
C LYS A 49 7.21 20.75 -15.07
N GLU A 50 8.16 20.49 -15.96
CA GLU A 50 8.57 19.11 -16.20
C GLU A 50 9.23 18.56 -14.94
N HIS A 51 8.71 17.43 -14.47
CA HIS A 51 9.16 16.78 -13.24
C HIS A 51 9.56 15.32 -13.53
N PRO A 52 10.70 14.82 -13.00
CA PRO A 52 11.17 13.47 -13.28
C PRO A 52 10.25 12.38 -12.72
N CYS A 53 9.54 12.66 -11.63
CA CYS A 53 8.54 11.74 -11.07
C CYS A 53 7.17 11.96 -11.74
N LYS A 54 6.89 11.17 -12.77
CA LYS A 54 5.60 11.12 -13.50
C LYS A 54 5.29 9.68 -13.93
N ASN A 55 4.10 9.44 -14.49
CA ASN A 55 3.77 8.12 -15.06
C ASN A 55 4.82 7.74 -16.12
N GLY A 56 5.39 6.53 -16.02
CA GLY A 56 6.56 6.09 -16.80
C GLY A 56 7.91 6.19 -16.08
N CYS A 57 7.96 6.81 -14.90
CA CYS A 57 9.12 6.70 -14.01
C CYS A 57 8.93 5.53 -13.05
N PHE A 58 9.95 4.66 -12.94
CA PHE A 58 9.90 3.43 -12.13
C PHE A 58 11.06 3.33 -11.13
N ASN A 59 11.84 4.39 -10.91
CA ASN A 59 12.98 4.35 -9.98
C ASN A 59 12.53 3.98 -8.54
N CYS A 60 11.34 4.44 -8.12
CA CYS A 60 10.76 4.06 -6.82
C CYS A 60 10.36 2.58 -6.73
N CYS A 61 10.26 1.85 -7.86
CA CYS A 61 9.98 0.42 -7.83
C CYS A 61 11.15 -0.42 -7.31
N TYR A 62 12.33 0.15 -7.11
CA TYR A 62 13.48 -0.49 -6.45
C TYR A 62 13.50 -0.23 -4.93
N ASP A 63 12.62 0.63 -4.42
CA ASP A 63 12.51 0.92 -3.00
C ASP A 63 11.58 -0.07 -2.29
N ALA A 64 11.84 -0.30 -1.01
CA ALA A 64 10.99 -1.13 -0.18
C ALA A 64 9.84 -0.32 0.45
N PHE A 65 8.69 -0.28 -0.21
CA PHE A 65 7.51 0.42 0.32
C PHE A 65 6.66 -0.44 1.23
N ILE A 66 6.48 0.06 2.45
CA ILE A 66 5.71 -0.57 3.51
C ILE A 66 4.28 -0.06 3.43
N ILE A 67 3.33 -0.99 3.33
CA ILE A 67 1.91 -0.70 3.18
C ILE A 67 1.09 -1.53 4.16
N SER A 68 -0.12 -1.07 4.46
CA SER A 68 -1.09 -1.82 5.25
C SER A 68 -1.69 -2.98 4.47
N MET A 69 -2.32 -3.92 5.19
CA MET A 69 -3.08 -5.00 4.56
C MET A 69 -4.27 -4.45 3.77
N LEU A 70 -4.93 -3.39 4.25
CA LEU A 70 -6.02 -2.72 3.54
C LEU A 70 -5.57 -2.19 2.18
N GLU A 71 -4.39 -1.55 2.12
CA GLU A 71 -3.81 -1.08 0.86
C GLU A 71 -3.45 -2.25 -0.07
N PHE A 72 -2.95 -3.36 0.47
CA PHE A 72 -2.66 -4.55 -0.31
C PHE A 72 -3.94 -5.19 -0.88
N GLU A 73 -4.99 -5.29 -0.06
CA GLU A 73 -6.31 -5.75 -0.48
C GLU A 73 -6.86 -4.89 -1.62
N TYR A 74 -6.71 -3.56 -1.55
CA TYR A 74 -7.05 -2.63 -2.63
C TYR A 74 -6.31 -2.94 -3.95
N ILE A 75 -4.99 -3.17 -3.88
CA ILE A 75 -4.18 -3.60 -5.03
C ILE A 75 -4.65 -4.97 -5.55
N LEU A 76 -4.89 -5.94 -4.67
CA LEU A 76 -5.30 -7.28 -5.04
C LEU A 76 -6.67 -7.30 -5.71
N TYR A 77 -7.59 -6.42 -5.31
CA TYR A 77 -8.86 -6.23 -5.99
C TYR A 77 -8.68 -5.70 -7.41
N ASP A 78 -7.80 -4.72 -7.61
CA ASP A 78 -7.48 -4.23 -8.94
C ASP A 78 -6.87 -5.32 -9.83
N LEU A 79 -5.90 -6.07 -9.30
CA LEU A 79 -5.29 -7.18 -10.02
C LEU A 79 -6.33 -8.22 -10.45
N ARG A 80 -7.22 -8.65 -9.54
CA ARG A 80 -8.28 -9.63 -9.87
C ARG A 80 -9.25 -9.13 -10.93
N LYS A 81 -9.51 -7.82 -10.96
CA LYS A 81 -10.53 -7.22 -11.81
C LYS A 81 -9.99 -6.84 -13.19
N ASN A 82 -8.79 -6.27 -13.23
CA ASN A 82 -8.25 -5.59 -14.41
C ASN A 82 -6.96 -6.24 -14.95
N HIS A 83 -6.34 -7.14 -14.19
CA HIS A 83 -5.04 -7.74 -14.51
C HIS A 83 -5.00 -9.24 -14.17
N LYS A 84 -6.11 -9.94 -14.40
CA LYS A 84 -6.29 -11.33 -13.97
C LYS A 84 -5.29 -12.27 -14.65
N GLU A 85 -4.93 -11.98 -15.89
CA GLU A 85 -4.02 -12.75 -16.72
C GLU A 85 -2.56 -12.73 -16.24
N ILE A 86 -2.16 -11.72 -15.47
CA ILE A 86 -0.79 -11.58 -14.96
C ILE A 86 -0.68 -11.78 -13.45
N ILE A 87 -1.80 -12.01 -12.74
CA ILE A 87 -1.79 -12.02 -11.27
C ILE A 87 -0.88 -13.11 -10.72
N GLU A 88 -0.84 -14.29 -11.34
CA GLU A 88 0.05 -15.38 -10.94
C GLU A 88 1.53 -15.01 -11.13
N ASP A 89 1.87 -14.35 -12.24
CA ASP A 89 3.23 -13.88 -12.51
C ASP A 89 3.68 -12.83 -11.47
N VAL A 90 2.78 -11.94 -11.04
CA VAL A 90 3.04 -10.97 -9.96
C VAL A 90 3.36 -11.68 -8.66
N PHE A 91 2.59 -12.71 -8.29
CA PHE A 91 2.86 -13.52 -7.09
C PHE A 91 4.20 -14.27 -7.23
N ASN A 92 4.46 -14.90 -8.37
CA ASN A 92 5.72 -15.62 -8.62
C ASN A 92 6.93 -14.69 -8.53
N ALA A 93 6.85 -13.48 -9.11
CA ALA A 93 7.90 -12.47 -9.01
C ALA A 93 8.17 -12.05 -7.56
N ALA A 94 7.14 -11.95 -6.72
CA ALA A 94 7.30 -11.63 -5.30
C ALA A 94 8.02 -12.75 -4.52
N LEU A 95 7.72 -14.02 -4.83
CA LEU A 95 8.38 -15.18 -4.21
C LEU A 95 9.84 -15.31 -4.63
N GLU A 96 10.15 -15.05 -5.91
CA GLU A 96 11.54 -14.97 -6.35
C GLU A 96 12.28 -13.83 -5.65
N GLY A 97 11.61 -12.68 -5.44
CA GLY A 97 12.13 -11.60 -4.61
C GLY A 97 12.42 -12.02 -3.17
N GLU A 98 11.50 -12.77 -2.53
CA GLU A 98 11.72 -13.32 -1.19
C GLU A 98 12.92 -14.27 -1.14
N LYS A 99 13.08 -15.15 -2.13
CA LYS A 99 14.26 -16.04 -2.24
C LYS A 99 15.57 -15.24 -2.34
N LEU A 100 15.61 -14.24 -3.23
CA LEU A 100 16.78 -13.37 -3.38
C LEU A 100 17.08 -12.60 -2.10
N LEU A 101 16.05 -12.12 -1.39
CA LEU A 101 16.24 -11.43 -0.12
C LEU A 101 16.78 -12.38 0.96
N LYS A 102 16.30 -13.62 1.00
CA LYS A 102 16.79 -14.65 1.92
C LYS A 102 18.27 -14.93 1.74
N GLU A 103 18.75 -14.93 0.49
CA GLU A 103 20.16 -15.16 0.16
C GLU A 103 21.04 -13.94 0.49
N GLN A 104 20.55 -12.73 0.23
CA GLN A 104 21.38 -11.51 0.32
C GLN A 104 21.26 -10.76 1.65
N ASP A 105 20.09 -10.78 2.29
CA ASP A 105 19.82 -10.14 3.59
C ASP A 105 18.81 -10.97 4.42
N PRO A 106 19.21 -12.15 4.92
CA PRO A 106 18.36 -12.99 5.77
C PRO A 106 17.98 -12.31 7.09
N GLU A 107 18.79 -11.35 7.58
CA GLU A 107 18.48 -10.58 8.78
C GLU A 107 17.23 -9.71 8.57
N LEU A 108 17.16 -9.02 7.43
CA LEU A 108 15.99 -8.23 7.06
C LEU A 108 14.76 -9.12 6.82
N LEU A 109 14.90 -10.27 6.17
CA LEU A 109 13.78 -11.19 6.01
C LEU A 109 13.26 -11.72 7.35
N ASN A 110 14.16 -12.15 8.25
CA ASN A 110 13.79 -12.61 9.58
C ASN A 110 13.04 -11.55 10.37
N TYR A 111 13.36 -10.28 10.15
CA TYR A 111 12.61 -9.19 10.73
C TYR A 111 11.13 -9.25 10.34
N PHE A 112 10.81 -9.48 9.06
CA PHE A 112 9.41 -9.60 8.61
C PHE A 112 8.69 -10.80 9.21
N VAL A 113 9.41 -11.88 9.49
CA VAL A 113 8.85 -13.14 10.00
C VAL A 113 8.73 -13.15 11.54
N LYS A 114 9.57 -12.39 12.27
CA LYS A 114 9.61 -12.40 13.74
C LYS A 114 8.30 -11.85 14.33
N ASP A 115 7.65 -12.69 15.13
CA ASP A 115 6.39 -12.53 15.88
C ASP A 115 5.39 -11.46 15.38
N ALA A 116 4.35 -11.95 14.70
CA ALA A 116 3.27 -11.16 14.13
C ALA A 116 2.01 -11.14 15.02
N THR A 117 2.09 -11.56 16.29
CA THR A 117 0.94 -11.53 17.24
C THR A 117 0.47 -10.11 17.58
N GLY A 118 1.30 -9.11 17.30
CA GLY A 118 0.94 -7.70 17.43
C GLY A 118 0.77 -7.20 18.87
N LEU A 119 1.15 -8.01 19.86
CA LEU A 119 1.17 -7.62 21.27
C LEU A 119 2.26 -6.56 21.55
N ASP A 120 3.28 -6.43 20.69
CA ASP A 120 4.28 -5.36 20.71
C ASP A 120 4.34 -4.56 19.37
N ALA A 121 3.22 -4.52 18.63
CA ALA A 121 3.14 -3.99 17.25
C ALA A 121 3.62 -2.54 17.08
N ARG A 122 3.55 -1.70 18.13
CA ARG A 122 3.88 -0.27 18.06
C ARG A 122 5.38 0.00 18.09
N MET A 123 6.16 -0.78 18.85
CA MET A 123 7.61 -0.59 18.95
C MET A 123 8.34 -1.32 17.83
N GLU A 124 7.91 -2.54 17.51
CA GLU A 124 8.53 -3.32 16.44
C GLU A 124 8.34 -2.64 15.08
N SER A 125 7.12 -2.27 14.67
CA SER A 125 6.91 -1.62 13.36
C SER A 125 7.75 -0.36 13.13
N ARG A 126 8.06 0.42 14.18
CA ARG A 126 8.96 1.59 14.06
C ARG A 126 10.40 1.18 13.82
N GLU A 127 10.89 0.18 14.53
CA GLU A 127 12.26 -0.33 14.36
C GLU A 127 12.45 -1.04 13.01
N ALA A 128 11.42 -1.76 12.54
CA ALA A 128 11.31 -2.33 11.19
C ALA A 128 11.52 -1.27 10.11
N ASN A 129 10.69 -0.23 10.19
CA ASN A 129 10.64 0.85 9.23
C ASN A 129 11.98 1.60 9.24
N GLN A 130 12.54 1.85 10.43
CA GLN A 130 13.82 2.51 10.60
C GLN A 130 14.98 1.69 10.01
N LYS A 131 15.00 0.37 10.22
CA LYS A 131 16.03 -0.51 9.65
C LYS A 131 15.91 -0.65 8.13
N MET A 132 14.69 -0.71 7.59
CA MET A 132 14.44 -0.66 6.14
C MET A 132 14.88 0.66 5.51
N ILE A 133 14.59 1.79 6.15
CA ILE A 133 15.06 3.12 5.71
C ILE A 133 16.60 3.17 5.71
N ASN A 134 17.24 2.51 6.67
CA ASN A 134 18.69 2.55 6.85
C ASN A 134 19.47 1.49 6.04
N LYS A 135 18.83 0.45 5.49
CA LYS A 135 19.47 -0.63 4.71
C LYS A 135 18.83 -0.82 3.32
N ARG A 136 19.27 0.03 2.37
CA ARG A 136 19.43 -0.23 0.92
C ARG A 136 18.17 -0.50 0.05
N PRO A 137 18.23 -0.21 -1.27
CA PRO A 137 17.23 -0.67 -2.24
C PRO A 137 17.11 -2.19 -2.20
N LEU A 138 15.92 -2.71 -2.53
CA LEU A 138 15.71 -4.16 -2.65
C LEU A 138 16.61 -4.72 -3.75
N PRO A 139 17.11 -5.97 -3.61
CA PRO A 139 17.93 -6.59 -4.65
C PRO A 139 17.12 -7.01 -5.89
N PHE A 140 15.83 -6.75 -5.89
CA PHE A 140 14.87 -7.00 -6.96
C PHE A 140 13.91 -5.81 -7.07
N VAL A 141 13.17 -5.77 -8.18
CA VAL A 141 12.14 -4.75 -8.41
C VAL A 141 10.80 -5.16 -7.82
N CYS A 142 9.97 -4.17 -7.49
CA CYS A 142 8.58 -4.36 -7.13
C CYS A 142 7.87 -5.31 -8.12
N PRO A 143 7.14 -6.33 -7.65
CA PRO A 143 6.46 -7.29 -8.51
C PRO A 143 5.36 -6.67 -9.39
N LEU A 144 4.96 -5.43 -9.09
CA LEU A 144 3.97 -4.66 -9.84
C LEU A 144 4.58 -3.84 -10.99
N LEU A 145 5.89 -3.94 -11.23
CA LEU A 145 6.57 -3.27 -12.35
C LEU A 145 6.46 -4.11 -13.63
N ASP A 146 5.84 -3.56 -14.67
CA ASP A 146 6.02 -4.03 -16.05
C ASP A 146 7.44 -3.61 -16.49
N LYS A 147 8.37 -4.56 -16.47
CA LYS A 147 9.80 -4.33 -16.79
C LYS A 147 10.00 -3.92 -18.24
N GLU A 148 9.17 -4.41 -19.15
CA GLU A 148 9.29 -4.12 -20.58
C GLU A 148 8.85 -2.69 -20.88
N LYS A 149 7.73 -2.26 -20.27
CA LYS A 149 7.19 -0.90 -20.48
C LYS A 149 7.75 0.13 -19.52
N GLY A 150 8.47 -0.29 -18.47
CA GLY A 150 8.96 0.59 -17.41
C GLY A 150 7.83 1.29 -16.65
N LYS A 151 6.70 0.60 -16.42
CA LYS A 151 5.49 1.19 -15.83
C LYS A 151 4.90 0.32 -14.72
N CYS A 152 4.41 0.96 -13.67
CA CYS A 152 3.63 0.24 -12.66
C CYS A 152 2.31 -0.23 -13.26
N MET A 153 2.02 -1.53 -13.15
CA MET A 153 0.82 -2.15 -13.71
C MET A 153 -0.45 -1.65 -13.01
N VAL A 154 -0.34 -1.29 -11.73
CA VAL A 154 -1.43 -0.73 -10.91
C VAL A 154 -1.22 0.76 -10.64
N TYR A 155 -0.68 1.53 -11.60
CA TYR A 155 -0.29 2.93 -11.37
C TYR A 155 -1.42 3.76 -10.76
N ASP A 156 -2.65 3.63 -11.25
CA ASP A 156 -3.79 4.42 -10.76
C ASP A 156 -4.30 3.94 -9.40
N ASN A 157 -4.02 2.67 -9.05
CA ASN A 157 -4.42 2.03 -7.80
C ASN A 157 -3.25 1.79 -6.82
N ARG A 158 -2.13 2.49 -7.05
CA ARG A 158 -0.92 2.42 -6.22
C ARG A 158 -1.22 2.84 -4.77
N PRO A 159 -0.48 2.29 -3.78
CA PRO A 159 -0.71 2.58 -2.37
C PRO A 159 -0.25 4.01 -2.00
N PHE A 160 -0.59 4.45 -0.78
CA PHE A 160 -0.45 5.84 -0.33
C PHE A 160 0.97 6.37 -0.55
N ILE A 161 1.97 5.63 -0.08
CA ILE A 161 3.39 6.02 -0.18
C ILE A 161 3.84 6.17 -1.64
N CYS A 162 3.34 5.33 -2.55
CA CYS A 162 3.62 5.43 -3.98
C CYS A 162 2.91 6.63 -4.64
N ARG A 163 1.82 7.14 -4.07
CA ARG A 163 1.10 8.31 -4.59
C ARG A 163 1.79 9.64 -4.31
N ILE A 164 2.52 9.69 -3.20
CA ILE A 164 3.10 10.93 -2.67
C ILE A 164 4.62 11.02 -2.85
N ARG A 165 5.34 9.89 -2.97
CA ARG A 165 6.80 9.92 -3.05
C ARG A 165 7.28 10.59 -4.33
N GLY A 166 8.10 11.62 -4.19
CA GLY A 166 8.79 12.31 -5.28
C GLY A 166 7.92 13.29 -6.06
N ASN A 167 6.64 13.01 -6.29
CA ASN A 167 5.73 13.88 -7.05
C ASN A 167 4.90 14.84 -6.17
N THR A 168 5.11 14.83 -4.86
CA THR A 168 4.50 15.75 -3.89
C THR A 168 5.51 16.11 -2.81
N HIS A 169 5.15 17.05 -1.93
CA HIS A 169 5.90 17.31 -0.70
C HIS A 169 4.98 17.58 0.48
N THR A 170 5.57 17.48 1.68
CA THR A 170 4.94 17.79 2.97
C THR A 170 5.89 18.72 3.73
N TYR A 171 5.47 19.22 4.91
CA TYR A 171 6.32 20.07 5.74
C TYR A 171 7.66 19.41 6.10
N ARG A 172 7.69 18.09 6.33
CA ARG A 172 8.95 17.36 6.64
C ARG A 172 10.02 17.51 5.55
N HIS A 173 9.61 17.59 4.28
CA HIS A 173 10.51 17.73 3.15
C HIS A 173 11.15 19.13 3.04
N THR A 174 10.60 20.13 3.75
CA THR A 174 11.14 21.49 3.75
C THR A 174 12.10 21.74 4.91
N VAL A 175 12.04 20.93 5.97
CA VAL A 175 12.87 21.06 7.18
C VAL A 175 14.27 20.47 6.95
N GLN A 176 14.36 19.20 6.56
CA GLN A 176 15.62 18.49 6.32
C GLN A 176 15.78 18.16 4.84
N ASP A 177 16.95 18.48 4.28
CA ASP A 177 17.25 18.17 2.89
C ASP A 177 17.81 16.76 2.77
N THR A 178 17.10 15.91 2.04
CA THR A 178 17.43 14.50 1.90
C THR A 178 17.27 14.06 0.45
N LYS A 179 18.05 13.07 0.03
CA LYS A 179 17.85 12.40 -1.25
C LYS A 179 16.54 11.61 -1.20
N ILE A 180 15.64 11.85 -2.16
CA ILE A 180 14.39 11.09 -2.32
C ILE A 180 14.63 9.84 -3.15
N CYS A 181 15.32 9.98 -4.29
CA CYS A 181 15.66 8.89 -5.20
C CYS A 181 16.85 9.28 -6.10
N ASP A 182 17.25 8.43 -7.06
CA ASP A 182 18.41 8.72 -7.92
C ASP A 182 18.21 9.91 -8.87
N HIS A 183 16.95 10.25 -9.17
CA HIS A 183 16.60 11.41 -10.00
C HIS A 183 16.29 12.67 -9.18
N ILE A 184 16.07 12.53 -7.86
CA ILE A 184 15.64 13.61 -6.98
C ILE A 184 16.56 13.63 -5.76
N LEU A 185 17.65 14.38 -5.87
CA LEU A 185 18.74 14.40 -4.90
C LEU A 185 18.50 15.34 -3.70
N SER A 186 17.53 16.26 -3.80
CA SER A 186 17.19 17.24 -2.76
C SER A 186 15.69 17.32 -2.56
N SER A 187 15.22 16.92 -1.37
CA SER A 187 13.82 17.04 -0.93
C SER A 187 13.38 18.49 -0.86
N LYS A 188 14.28 19.42 -0.47
CA LYS A 188 13.98 20.86 -0.42
C LYS A 188 13.79 21.45 -1.79
N GLN A 189 14.62 21.06 -2.77
CA GLN A 189 14.44 21.52 -4.15
C GLN A 189 13.17 20.90 -4.75
N ASN A 190 12.91 19.61 -4.51
CA ASN A 190 11.69 18.94 -4.95
C ASN A 190 10.42 19.64 -4.44
N ALA A 191 10.42 20.10 -3.18
CA ALA A 191 9.30 20.82 -2.59
C ALA A 191 8.96 22.15 -3.31
N LYS A 192 9.94 22.76 -4.01
CA LYS A 192 9.68 23.96 -4.81
C LYS A 192 8.98 23.65 -6.13
N ASP A 193 9.03 22.42 -6.59
CA ASP A 193 8.57 22.02 -7.92
C ASP A 193 7.37 21.06 -7.88
N THR A 194 6.93 20.65 -6.69
CA THR A 194 5.84 19.69 -6.49
C THR A 194 4.69 20.27 -5.64
N PRO A 195 3.46 19.76 -5.77
CA PRO A 195 2.34 20.17 -4.93
C PRO A 195 2.55 19.78 -3.46
N PHE A 196 2.11 20.66 -2.56
CA PHE A 196 2.03 20.36 -1.13
C PHE A 196 0.83 19.43 -0.88
N ILE A 197 1.02 18.46 0.03
CA ILE A 197 -0.02 17.54 0.48
C ILE A 197 -0.08 17.58 2.01
N HIS A 198 -1.29 17.75 2.55
CA HIS A 198 -1.51 17.87 4.00
C HIS A 198 -1.20 16.55 4.75
N GLU A 199 -0.50 16.64 5.90
CA GLU A 199 -0.09 15.46 6.68
C GLU A 199 -1.28 14.64 7.23
N GLY A 200 -2.46 15.26 7.37
CA GLY A 200 -3.68 14.60 7.80
C GLY A 200 -4.11 13.42 6.90
N TYR A 201 -3.66 13.34 5.65
CA TYR A 201 -3.89 12.15 4.84
C TYR A 201 -3.11 10.94 5.35
N PHE A 202 -1.87 11.15 5.81
CA PHE A 202 -1.08 10.09 6.43
C PHE A 202 -1.76 9.60 7.71
N ASP A 203 -2.19 10.52 8.57
CA ASP A 203 -2.93 10.19 9.79
C ASP A 203 -4.20 9.39 9.49
N ARG A 204 -4.90 9.73 8.40
CA ARG A 204 -6.09 8.99 7.98
C ARG A 204 -5.79 7.56 7.54
N VAL A 205 -4.71 7.32 6.80
CA VAL A 205 -4.26 5.95 6.44
C VAL A 205 -3.90 5.16 7.70
N GLU A 206 -3.19 5.78 8.65
CA GLU A 206 -2.83 5.12 9.92
C GLU A 206 -4.07 4.73 10.73
N LEU A 207 -5.09 5.60 10.79
CA LEU A 207 -6.35 5.31 11.48
C LEU A 207 -7.10 4.12 10.86
N LEU A 208 -7.11 4.00 9.53
CA LEU A 208 -7.71 2.85 8.84
C LEU A 208 -6.98 1.53 9.10
N ASN A 209 -5.73 1.60 9.57
CA ASN A 209 -4.92 0.44 9.94
C ASN A 209 -5.08 0.03 11.43
N LEU A 210 -6.01 0.66 12.16
CA LEU A 210 -6.32 0.31 13.54
C LEU A 210 -7.53 -0.64 13.63
N ALA A 211 -7.49 -1.56 14.59
CA ALA A 211 -8.66 -2.35 15.01
C ALA A 211 -8.78 -2.43 16.52
N LYS A 212 -10.01 -2.72 16.96
CA LYS A 212 -10.34 -2.83 18.39
C LYS A 212 -9.83 -4.15 18.97
N TYR A 213 -9.16 -4.09 20.12
CA TYR A 213 -8.77 -5.23 20.93
C TYR A 213 -9.10 -4.94 22.40
N GLY A 214 -10.17 -5.55 22.92
CA GLY A 214 -10.73 -5.17 24.23
C GLY A 214 -11.11 -3.69 24.27
N ASN A 215 -10.50 -2.94 25.19
CA ASN A 215 -10.70 -1.49 25.37
C ASN A 215 -9.63 -0.63 24.68
N GLN A 216 -8.77 -1.23 23.86
CA GLN A 216 -7.67 -0.55 23.18
C GLN A 216 -7.82 -0.66 21.66
N TYR A 217 -7.10 0.20 20.93
CA TYR A 217 -6.90 0.07 19.50
C TYR A 217 -5.46 -0.38 19.24
N LEU A 218 -5.30 -1.41 18.43
CA LEU A 218 -4.01 -1.92 17.98
C LEU A 218 -3.86 -1.66 16.48
N SER A 219 -2.64 -1.31 16.07
CA SER A 219 -2.29 -1.13 14.67
C SER A 219 -1.87 -2.46 14.07
N PHE A 220 -2.38 -2.77 12.88
CA PHE A 220 -1.92 -3.95 12.15
C PHE A 220 -0.50 -3.76 11.67
N ARG A 221 0.26 -4.84 11.71
CA ARG A 221 1.60 -4.83 11.15
C ARG A 221 1.53 -4.54 9.65
N ARG A 222 2.43 -3.66 9.21
CA ARG A 222 2.61 -3.31 7.80
C ARG A 222 3.82 -4.04 7.27
N PHE A 223 3.77 -4.38 5.99
CA PHE A 223 4.83 -5.10 5.31
C PHE A 223 5.18 -4.45 3.98
N PRO A 224 6.40 -4.70 3.46
CA PRO A 224 6.72 -4.37 2.09
C PRO A 224 5.69 -4.95 1.11
N ILE A 225 5.41 -4.24 0.01
CA ILE A 225 4.46 -4.69 -1.03
C ILE A 225 4.70 -6.16 -1.44
N PHE A 226 5.95 -6.54 -1.76
CA PHE A 226 6.28 -7.90 -2.20
C PHE A 226 5.96 -8.95 -1.12
N PHE A 227 6.18 -8.61 0.15
CA PHE A 227 6.03 -9.55 1.24
C PHE A 227 4.56 -9.85 1.54
N TRP A 228 3.66 -8.90 1.27
CA TRP A 228 2.22 -9.19 1.31
C TRP A 228 1.79 -10.29 0.35
N PHE A 229 2.33 -10.32 -0.88
CA PHE A 229 2.07 -11.43 -1.81
C PHE A 229 2.53 -12.78 -1.23
N CYS A 230 3.69 -12.81 -0.58
CA CYS A 230 4.23 -14.01 0.06
C CYS A 230 3.31 -14.51 1.18
N ILE A 231 2.87 -13.60 2.07
CA ILE A 231 1.91 -13.88 3.16
C ILE A 231 0.60 -14.44 2.59
N TYR A 232 0.05 -13.81 1.54
CA TYR A 232 -1.24 -14.20 0.97
C TYR A 232 -1.18 -15.58 0.34
N LYS A 233 -0.13 -15.86 -0.45
CA LYS A 233 0.09 -17.19 -1.00
C LYS A 233 0.14 -18.24 0.09
N GLN A 234 1.02 -18.06 1.09
CA GLN A 234 1.20 -19.03 2.16
C GLN A 234 -0.10 -19.31 2.93
N LYS A 235 -0.84 -18.25 3.28
CA LYS A 235 -2.10 -18.39 4.03
C LYS A 235 -3.23 -19.00 3.19
N ASN A 236 -3.34 -18.66 1.91
CA ASN A 236 -4.36 -19.25 1.04
C ASN A 236 -4.05 -20.73 0.74
N GLU A 237 -2.79 -21.11 0.53
CA GLU A 237 -2.39 -22.51 0.35
C GLU A 237 -2.76 -23.38 1.55
N ARG A 238 -2.49 -22.90 2.78
CA ARG A 238 -2.90 -23.58 4.01
C ARG A 238 -4.42 -23.77 4.12
N ARG A 239 -5.20 -22.93 3.44
CA ARG A 239 -6.67 -22.97 3.42
C ARG A 239 -7.25 -23.68 2.19
N GLY A 240 -6.40 -24.21 1.29
CA GLY A 240 -6.85 -24.82 0.03
C GLY A 240 -7.52 -23.82 -0.92
N LYS A 241 -7.08 -22.56 -0.90
CA LYS A 241 -7.63 -21.44 -1.68
C LYS A 241 -6.64 -20.96 -2.74
N GLU A 242 -7.17 -20.29 -3.75
CA GLU A 242 -6.35 -19.62 -4.75
C GLU A 242 -5.47 -18.53 -4.11
N MET A 243 -4.23 -18.37 -4.58
CA MET A 243 -3.24 -17.49 -3.94
C MET A 243 -3.68 -16.03 -3.88
N TYR A 244 -4.53 -15.61 -4.83
CA TYR A 244 -5.08 -14.26 -4.95
C TYR A 244 -6.45 -14.09 -4.29
N GLU A 245 -6.93 -15.06 -3.49
CA GLU A 245 -8.12 -14.84 -2.66
C GLU A 245 -7.85 -13.83 -1.54
N SER A 246 -8.87 -13.01 -1.25
CA SER A 246 -8.82 -12.06 -0.15
C SER A 246 -8.76 -12.81 1.19
N LEU A 247 -7.82 -12.44 2.04
CA LEU A 247 -7.71 -13.00 3.38
C LEU A 247 -8.66 -12.31 4.35
N LEU A 248 -8.97 -11.03 4.09
CA LEU A 248 -9.89 -10.22 4.89
C LEU A 248 -10.90 -9.47 4.00
N PRO A 249 -11.92 -10.19 3.48
CA PRO A 249 -13.00 -9.57 2.71
C PRO A 249 -13.71 -8.44 3.47
N ASP A 250 -13.63 -8.46 4.80
CA ASP A 250 -14.23 -7.47 5.67
C ASP A 250 -13.70 -6.04 5.45
N TYR A 251 -12.43 -5.87 5.06
CA TYR A 251 -11.92 -4.55 4.68
C TYR A 251 -12.65 -3.95 3.48
N PHE A 252 -13.12 -4.79 2.56
CA PHE A 252 -13.91 -4.34 1.43
C PHE A 252 -15.33 -3.97 1.81
N ILE A 253 -15.89 -4.69 2.77
CA ILE A 253 -17.34 -4.73 2.94
C ILE A 253 -17.76 -3.90 4.13
N LYS A 254 -17.07 -4.02 5.27
CA LYS A 254 -17.54 -3.53 6.57
C LYS A 254 -17.25 -2.04 6.80
N PRO A 255 -18.12 -1.32 7.54
CA PRO A 255 -17.89 0.05 7.96
C PRO A 255 -16.64 0.22 8.84
N GLU A 256 -16.02 1.40 8.79
CA GLU A 256 -14.95 1.78 9.72
C GLU A 256 -15.35 1.55 11.19
N GLY A 257 -14.41 1.02 11.98
CA GLY A 257 -14.58 0.81 13.42
C GLY A 257 -15.28 -0.50 13.81
N THR A 258 -15.68 -1.31 12.82
CA THR A 258 -16.38 -2.59 13.06
C THR A 258 -15.49 -3.82 13.01
N ILE A 259 -14.23 -3.69 12.58
CA ILE A 259 -13.27 -4.80 12.51
C ILE A 259 -12.60 -4.98 13.87
N SER A 260 -12.68 -6.20 14.41
CA SER A 260 -11.95 -6.62 15.60
C SER A 260 -10.53 -7.03 15.21
N PHE A 261 -9.57 -6.86 16.12
CA PHE A 261 -8.20 -7.33 15.91
C PHE A 261 -8.16 -8.87 15.72
N THR A 262 -9.07 -9.60 16.37
CA THR A 262 -9.24 -11.05 16.19
C THR A 262 -9.74 -11.44 14.81
N ASP A 263 -10.39 -10.52 14.08
CA ASP A 263 -10.83 -10.81 12.71
C ASP A 263 -9.64 -10.86 11.74
N VAL A 264 -8.50 -10.27 12.13
CA VAL A 264 -7.34 -10.02 11.26
C VAL A 264 -6.14 -10.87 11.64
N VAL A 265 -5.98 -11.17 12.94
CA VAL A 265 -4.99 -12.16 13.40
C VAL A 265 -5.56 -13.55 13.12
N PRO A 266 -4.89 -14.39 12.31
CA PRO A 266 -5.31 -15.76 12.15
C PRO A 266 -5.34 -16.43 13.52
N HIS A 267 -6.48 -16.99 13.89
CA HIS A 267 -6.51 -18.05 14.88
C HIS A 267 -5.62 -19.18 14.34
N GLU A 268 -4.46 -19.36 14.99
CA GLU A 268 -3.46 -20.41 14.73
C GLU A 268 -2.48 -20.13 13.56
N ILE A 269 -1.18 -20.12 13.89
CA ILE A 269 -0.01 -20.11 12.98
C ILE A 269 0.51 -21.53 12.85
#